data_AF-A0A2H0XPI1-F1
#
_entry.id   AF-A0A2H0XPI1-F1
#
_cell.length_a   1.000
_cell.length_b   1.000
_cell.length_c   1.000
_cell.angle_alpha   90.00
_cell.angle_beta   90.00
_cell.angle_gamma   90.00
#
_symmetry.space_group_name_H-M   'P 1'
#
loop_
_entity.id
_entity.type
_entity.pdbx_description
1 polymer ?
#
loop_
_entity_poly.entity_id
_entity_poly.type
_entity_poly.pdbx_seq_one_letter_code
_entity_poly.pdbx_strand_id
1 'polypeptide(L)'
;PFLEILIVILIILLVYLLGRPQYTAAKRTTNDYTVYSNMYTLKAAVENYAAYNVGTFPTTAFQIQEYLSILGQEIINPYTNEEIHFPEIVLLPEGDTTITEGDVIIFTYDFKEEPKETNEDSKNGRMRGMSGGLAYGCYIPPGDSVARIYGIIGFDGDGKPIADRNPSGVIELRVLVDS
;
A
#
# COMPACT_ATOMS: atom_id res chain seq x y z
N PRO A 1 38.28 -5.30 39.19
CA PRO A 1 36.89 -5.78 39.01
C PRO A 1 35.88 -4.68 38.64
N PHE A 2 35.67 -3.63 39.45
CA PHE A 2 34.62 -2.62 39.17
C PHE A 2 34.86 -1.83 37.87
N LEU A 3 36.12 -1.47 37.60
CA LEU A 3 36.53 -0.78 36.38
C LEU A 3 36.33 -1.65 35.12
N GLU A 4 36.68 -2.93 35.20
CA GLU A 4 36.52 -3.88 34.08
C GLU A 4 35.05 -4.10 33.73
N ILE A 5 34.19 -4.24 34.75
CA ILE A 5 32.73 -4.35 34.56
C ILE A 5 32.18 -3.09 33.89
N LEU A 6 32.64 -1.91 34.30
CA LEU A 6 32.22 -0.65 33.70
C LEU A 6 32.63 -0.55 32.22
N ILE A 7 33.85 -0.99 31.88
CA ILE A 7 34.34 -1.02 30.51
C ILE A 7 33.49 -1.96 29.64
N VAL A 8 33.15 -3.16 30.14
CA VAL A 8 32.30 -4.11 29.41
C VAL A 8 30.91 -3.52 29.16
N ILE A 9 30.30 -2.88 30.15
CA ILE A 9 29.00 -2.20 29.99
C ILE A 9 29.10 -1.08 28.95
N LEU A 10 30.18 -0.30 28.97
CA LEU A 10 30.40 0.78 28.00
C LEU A 10 30.51 0.24 26.58
N ILE A 11 31.24 -0.86 26.37
CA ILE A 11 31.37 -1.52 25.08
C ILE A 11 30.01 -2.02 24.58
N ILE A 12 29.22 -2.67 25.43
CA ILE A 12 27.87 -3.15 25.08
C ILE A 12 26.97 -1.98 24.66
N LEU A 13 26.99 -0.88 25.44
CA LEU A 13 26.23 0.32 25.12
C LEU A 13 26.64 0.91 23.77
N LEU A 14 27.94 0.95 23.48
CA LEU A 14 28.50 1.51 22.26
C LEU A 14 28.12 0.65 21.04
N VAL A 15 28.20 -0.68 21.16
CA VAL A 15 27.71 -1.61 20.13
C VAL A 15 26.22 -1.42 19.88
N TYR A 16 25.41 -1.29 20.94
CA TYR A 16 23.98 -1.07 20.82
C TYR A 16 23.64 0.25 20.10
N LEU A 17 24.31 1.34 20.45
CA LEU A 17 24.08 2.65 19.83
C LEU A 17 24.46 2.68 18.34
N LEU A 18 25.51 1.95 17.95
CA LEU A 18 25.94 1.85 16.55
C LEU A 18 25.07 0.90 15.73
N GLY A 19 24.65 -0.23 16.31
CA GLY A 19 23.88 -1.25 15.61
C GLY A 19 22.41 -0.87 15.39
N ARG A 20 21.78 -0.18 16.35
CA ARG A 20 20.36 0.19 16.29
C ARG A 20 19.94 0.96 15.03
N PRO A 21 20.60 2.07 14.63
CA PRO A 21 20.16 2.84 13.45
C PRO A 21 20.27 2.03 12.15
N GLN A 22 21.31 1.21 12.02
CA GLN A 22 21.50 0.35 10.84
C GLN A 22 20.40 -0.73 10.77
N TYR A 23 20.09 -1.36 11.91
CA TYR A 23 19.01 -2.34 12.01
C TYR A 23 17.65 -1.74 11.66
N THR A 24 17.32 -0.55 12.18
CA THR A 24 16.05 0.11 11.88
C THR A 24 15.94 0.51 10.42
N ALA A 25 17.02 0.98 9.80
CA ALA A 25 17.04 1.34 8.39
C ALA A 25 16.84 0.10 7.50
N ALA A 26 17.57 -0.98 7.77
CA ALA A 26 17.43 -2.24 7.03
C ALA A 26 16.01 -2.81 7.15
N LYS A 27 15.43 -2.81 8.36
CA LYS A 27 14.07 -3.26 8.60
C LYS A 27 13.04 -2.42 7.82
N ARG A 28 13.20 -1.09 7.80
CA ARG A 28 12.31 -0.20 7.03
C ARG A 28 12.36 -0.52 5.53
N THR A 29 13.56 -0.67 4.97
CA THR A 29 13.73 -1.04 3.56
C THR A 29 13.09 -2.40 3.25
N THR A 30 13.29 -3.41 4.10
CA THR A 30 12.64 -4.72 3.93
C THR A 30 11.12 -4.59 3.96
N ASN A 31 10.57 -3.82 4.91
CA ASN A 31 9.14 -3.59 5.00
C ASN A 31 8.59 -2.91 3.75
N ASP A 32 9.27 -1.89 3.21
CA ASP A 32 8.84 -1.19 1.99
C ASP A 32 8.83 -2.14 0.77
N TYR A 33 9.79 -3.07 0.67
CA TYR A 33 9.76 -4.12 -0.36
C TYR A 33 8.62 -5.10 -0.16
N THR A 34 8.26 -5.44 1.07
CA THR A 34 7.10 -6.29 1.35
C THR A 34 5.80 -5.58 0.99
N VAL A 35 5.65 -4.29 1.28
CA VAL A 35 4.48 -3.50 0.80
C VAL A 35 4.42 -3.51 -0.73
N TYR A 36 5.56 -3.34 -1.40
CA TYR A 36 5.60 -3.43 -2.86
C TYR A 36 5.20 -4.81 -3.39
N SER A 37 5.59 -5.89 -2.71
CA SER A 37 5.10 -7.25 -3.01
C SER A 37 3.60 -7.40 -2.81
N ASN A 38 3.06 -6.82 -1.73
CA ASN A 38 1.62 -6.79 -1.45
C ASN A 38 0.84 -6.07 -2.56
N MET A 39 1.40 -4.99 -3.14
CA MET A 39 0.79 -4.31 -4.29
C MET A 39 0.63 -5.25 -5.49
N TYR A 40 1.60 -6.13 -5.78
CA TYR A 40 1.47 -7.14 -6.84
C TYR A 40 0.44 -8.22 -6.52
N THR A 41 0.31 -8.58 -5.25
CA THR A 41 -0.72 -9.52 -4.80
C THR A 41 -2.12 -8.94 -5.03
N LEU A 42 -2.30 -7.66 -4.64
CA LEU A 42 -3.51 -6.91 -4.92
C LEU A 42 -3.77 -6.78 -6.43
N LYS A 43 -2.73 -6.47 -7.21
CA LYS A 43 -2.81 -6.43 -8.67
C LYS A 43 -3.32 -7.75 -9.23
N ALA A 44 -2.77 -8.88 -8.77
CA ALA A 44 -3.20 -10.20 -9.24
C ALA A 44 -4.69 -10.44 -8.99
N ALA A 45 -5.22 -10.05 -7.84
CA ALA A 45 -6.66 -10.17 -7.55
C ALA A 45 -7.52 -9.27 -8.44
N VAL A 46 -7.11 -8.01 -8.64
CA VAL A 46 -7.78 -7.05 -9.53
C VAL A 46 -7.82 -7.54 -10.98
N GLU A 47 -6.69 -8.03 -11.49
CA GLU A 47 -6.59 -8.56 -12.86
C GLU A 47 -7.37 -9.86 -13.04
N ASN A 48 -7.41 -10.70 -12.00
CA ASN A 48 -8.23 -11.91 -12.00
C ASN A 48 -9.72 -11.54 -12.09
N TYR A 49 -10.19 -10.58 -11.29
CA TYR A 49 -11.54 -10.04 -11.41
C TYR A 49 -11.82 -9.57 -12.84
N ALA A 50 -10.92 -8.79 -13.44
CA ALA A 50 -11.09 -8.28 -14.79
C ALA A 50 -11.18 -9.39 -15.85
N ALA A 51 -10.41 -10.47 -15.69
CA ALA A 51 -10.44 -11.63 -16.59
C ALA A 51 -11.83 -12.31 -16.60
N TYR A 52 -12.50 -12.38 -15.44
CA TYR A 52 -13.84 -12.95 -15.34
C TYR A 52 -14.98 -11.95 -15.64
N ASN A 53 -14.68 -10.65 -15.63
CA ASN A 53 -15.67 -9.58 -15.82
C ASN A 53 -15.40 -8.74 -17.09
N VAL A 54 -15.01 -9.40 -18.19
CA VAL A 54 -14.89 -8.79 -19.54
C VAL A 54 -14.01 -7.53 -19.56
N GLY A 55 -12.90 -7.56 -18.81
CA GLY A 55 -11.95 -6.44 -18.72
C GLY A 55 -12.47 -5.24 -17.93
N THR A 56 -13.48 -5.42 -17.08
CA THR A 56 -13.92 -4.38 -16.12
C THR A 56 -13.19 -4.56 -14.81
N PHE A 57 -12.72 -3.44 -14.24
CA PHE A 57 -12.01 -3.46 -12.97
C PHE A 57 -12.98 -3.34 -11.78
N PRO A 58 -12.62 -3.90 -10.60
CA PRO A 58 -13.45 -3.80 -9.41
C PRO A 58 -13.57 -2.35 -8.98
N THR A 59 -14.74 -1.98 -8.45
CA THR A 59 -15.05 -0.64 -7.94
C THR A 59 -15.27 -0.64 -6.42
N THR A 60 -15.33 -1.83 -5.82
CA THR A 60 -15.60 -2.01 -4.38
C THR A 60 -14.57 -2.93 -3.75
N ALA A 61 -14.35 -2.74 -2.44
CA ALA A 61 -13.44 -3.57 -1.66
C ALA A 61 -13.86 -5.05 -1.63
N PHE A 62 -15.18 -5.31 -1.57
CA PHE A 62 -15.76 -6.66 -1.57
C PHE A 62 -15.36 -7.47 -2.82
N GLN A 63 -15.45 -6.86 -4.01
CA GLN A 63 -15.05 -7.50 -5.26
C GLN A 63 -13.57 -7.88 -5.29
N ILE A 64 -12.71 -7.09 -4.64
CA ILE A 64 -11.29 -7.39 -4.54
C ILE A 64 -11.05 -8.53 -3.55
N GLN A 65 -11.69 -8.47 -2.38
CA GLN A 65 -11.54 -9.45 -1.31
C GLN A 65 -12.02 -10.85 -1.72
N GLU A 66 -13.10 -10.95 -2.50
CA GLU A 66 -13.56 -12.21 -3.09
C GLU A 66 -12.45 -12.90 -3.90
N TYR A 67 -11.73 -12.14 -4.74
CA TYR A 67 -10.70 -12.69 -5.61
C TYR A 67 -9.37 -12.93 -4.89
N LEU A 68 -9.05 -12.16 -3.84
CA LEU A 68 -7.94 -12.50 -2.94
C LEU A 68 -8.18 -13.83 -2.22
N SER A 69 -9.41 -14.05 -1.75
CA SER A 69 -9.81 -15.29 -1.08
C SER A 69 -9.70 -16.49 -2.03
N ILE A 70 -10.09 -16.32 -3.31
CA ILE A 70 -9.95 -17.36 -4.35
C ILE A 70 -8.48 -17.71 -4.61
N LEU A 71 -7.59 -16.72 -4.59
CA LEU A 71 -6.15 -16.93 -4.76
C LEU A 71 -5.50 -17.61 -3.53
N GLY A 72 -6.22 -17.70 -2.40
CA GLY A 72 -5.69 -18.21 -1.14
C GLY A 72 -4.52 -17.36 -0.62
N GLN A 73 -4.52 -16.06 -0.93
CA GLN A 73 -3.47 -15.13 -0.54
C GLN A 73 -4.00 -14.11 0.46
N GLU A 74 -3.34 -14.07 1.61
CA GLU A 74 -3.51 -13.03 2.62
C GLU A 74 -2.48 -11.93 2.37
N ILE A 75 -2.89 -10.68 2.53
CA ILE A 75 -1.99 -9.53 2.44
C ILE A 75 -1.61 -9.15 3.88
N ILE A 76 -0.34 -9.29 4.24
CA ILE A 76 0.13 -8.98 5.60
C ILE A 76 0.80 -7.61 5.63
N ASN A 77 0.42 -6.75 6.56
CA ASN A 77 1.08 -5.48 6.80
C ASN A 77 2.47 -5.71 7.44
N PRO A 78 3.59 -5.36 6.80
CA PRO A 78 4.93 -5.64 7.33
C PRO A 78 5.33 -4.78 8.53
N TYR A 79 4.57 -3.72 8.84
CA TYR A 79 4.83 -2.83 9.96
C TYR A 79 4.11 -3.27 11.24
N THR A 80 2.92 -3.87 11.13
CA THR A 80 2.16 -4.41 12.27
C THR A 80 2.27 -5.93 12.41
N ASN A 81 2.57 -6.65 11.31
CA ASN A 81 2.44 -8.10 11.16
C ASN A 81 1.01 -8.61 11.32
N GLU A 82 0.03 -7.76 11.01
CA GLU A 82 -1.40 -8.10 11.00
C GLU A 82 -1.87 -8.19 9.55
N GLU A 83 -2.94 -8.96 9.33
CA GLU A 83 -3.58 -9.04 8.02
C GLU A 83 -4.21 -7.68 7.66
N ILE A 84 -4.04 -7.25 6.40
CA ILE A 84 -4.64 -6.04 5.86
C ILE A 84 -6.12 -6.30 5.65
N HIS A 85 -6.96 -5.58 6.41
CA HIS A 85 -8.40 -5.67 6.24
C HIS A 85 -8.89 -4.69 5.18
N PHE A 86 -9.70 -5.20 4.25
CA PHE A 86 -10.40 -4.36 3.29
C PHE A 86 -11.57 -3.64 4.01
N PRO A 87 -11.85 -2.37 3.67
CA PRO A 87 -12.96 -1.67 4.30
C PRO A 87 -14.27 -2.41 4.00
N GLU A 88 -14.95 -2.82 5.08
CA GLU A 88 -16.26 -3.47 4.96
C GLU A 88 -17.30 -2.41 4.63
N ILE A 89 -18.02 -2.60 3.53
CA ILE A 89 -19.17 -1.77 3.18
C ILE A 89 -20.36 -2.26 4.02
N VAL A 90 -20.59 -1.62 5.17
CA VAL A 90 -21.83 -1.82 5.93
C VAL A 90 -22.94 -1.00 5.26
N LEU A 91 -23.83 -1.67 4.53
CA LEU A 91 -25.03 -1.05 3.97
C LEU A 91 -26.01 -0.77 5.11
N LEU A 92 -26.02 0.47 5.63
CA LEU A 92 -27.06 0.89 6.56
C LEU A 92 -28.39 1.09 5.80
N PRO A 93 -29.54 0.68 6.38
CA PRO A 93 -30.85 0.79 5.74
C PRO A 93 -31.28 2.20 5.33
N GLU A 94 -30.64 3.25 5.87
CA GLU A 94 -31.02 4.65 5.70
C GLU A 94 -30.09 5.46 4.77
N GLY A 95 -29.23 4.80 3.99
CA GLY A 95 -28.57 5.44 2.85
C GLY A 95 -27.29 6.24 3.16
N ASP A 96 -26.71 6.09 4.34
CA ASP A 96 -25.37 6.58 4.64
C ASP A 96 -24.40 5.41 4.80
N THR A 97 -23.50 5.25 3.82
CA THR A 97 -22.45 4.22 3.84
C THR A 97 -21.39 4.62 4.83
N THR A 98 -21.35 3.96 5.99
CA THR A 98 -20.26 4.13 6.96
C THR A 98 -19.07 3.32 6.45
N ILE A 99 -18.00 3.99 6.02
CA ILE A 99 -16.72 3.34 5.68
C ILE A 99 -16.03 3.01 7.00
N THR A 100 -16.18 1.77 7.44
CA THR A 100 -15.45 1.25 8.60
C THR A 100 -13.98 1.05 8.25
N GLU A 101 -13.13 1.41 9.20
CA GLU A 101 -11.66 1.34 9.23
C GLU A 101 -11.08 0.14 8.45
N GLY A 102 -10.67 0.38 7.19
CA GLY A 102 -9.93 -0.57 6.38
C GLY A 102 -8.49 -0.11 6.16
N ASP A 103 -7.56 -1.06 6.12
CA ASP A 103 -6.13 -0.83 5.85
C ASP A 103 -5.88 -0.55 4.35
N VAL A 104 -6.90 -0.76 3.51
CA VAL A 104 -6.91 -0.45 2.08
C VAL A 104 -7.83 0.73 1.78
N ILE A 105 -7.27 1.80 1.22
CA ILE A 105 -8.06 2.96 0.78
C ILE A 105 -8.61 2.69 -0.62
N ILE A 106 -9.93 2.68 -0.78
CA ILE A 106 -10.59 2.61 -2.10
C ILE A 106 -11.03 4.01 -2.52
N PHE A 107 -10.68 4.43 -3.72
CA PHE A 107 -11.03 5.77 -4.23
C PHE A 107 -11.26 5.79 -5.76
N THR A 108 -11.72 6.92 -6.26
CA THR A 108 -11.93 7.14 -7.70
C THR A 108 -11.04 8.25 -8.23
N TYR A 109 -10.51 8.04 -9.43
CA TYR A 109 -9.80 9.05 -10.21
C TYR A 109 -10.79 9.92 -10.97
N ASP A 110 -10.46 11.20 -11.10
CA ASP A 110 -11.26 12.19 -11.80
C ASP A 110 -10.91 12.20 -13.30
N PHE A 111 -9.65 11.91 -13.63
CA PHE A 111 -9.15 11.85 -15.01
C PHE A 111 -8.48 10.52 -15.31
N LYS A 112 -8.52 10.16 -16.60
CA LYS A 112 -8.02 8.90 -17.15
C LYS A 112 -6.51 8.73 -16.92
N GLU A 113 -5.78 9.83 -16.84
CA GLU A 113 -4.32 9.89 -16.78
C GLU A 113 -3.78 9.83 -15.35
N GLU A 114 -4.57 10.22 -14.35
CA GLU A 114 -4.16 10.26 -12.93
C GLU A 114 -3.58 8.95 -12.38
N PRO A 115 -4.08 7.75 -12.75
CA PRO A 115 -3.49 6.48 -12.32
C PRO A 115 -1.99 6.35 -12.68
N LYS A 116 -1.55 6.99 -13.77
CA LYS A 116 -0.16 6.89 -14.27
C LYS A 116 0.74 7.99 -13.73
N GLU A 117 0.21 8.93 -12.95
CA GLU A 117 1.01 10.01 -12.39
C GLU A 117 1.89 9.51 -11.25
N THR A 118 3.21 9.68 -11.40
CA THR A 118 4.21 9.22 -10.43
C THR A 118 4.95 10.37 -9.74
N ASN A 119 4.51 11.62 -9.92
CA ASN A 119 5.13 12.78 -9.30
C ASN A 119 4.54 13.04 -7.90
N GLU A 120 5.30 13.69 -7.00
CA GLU A 120 4.86 13.96 -5.62
C GLU A 120 3.63 14.89 -5.53
N ASP A 121 3.43 15.73 -6.54
CA ASP A 121 2.32 16.69 -6.61
C ASP A 121 1.02 16.10 -7.16
N SER A 122 1.08 14.88 -7.67
CA SER A 122 -0.06 14.16 -8.22
C SER A 122 -1.06 13.80 -7.13
N LYS A 123 -2.27 13.40 -7.54
CA LYS A 123 -3.25 12.82 -6.64
C LYS A 123 -2.65 11.64 -5.87
N ASN A 124 -1.89 10.77 -6.55
CA ASN A 124 -1.19 9.62 -5.95
C ASN A 124 -0.17 10.06 -4.89
N GLY A 125 0.66 11.08 -5.18
CA GLY A 125 1.72 11.55 -4.28
C GLY A 125 1.23 12.25 -3.01
N ARG A 126 0.05 12.85 -3.10
CA ARG A 126 -0.60 13.53 -1.98
C ARG A 126 -1.40 12.60 -1.08
N MET A 127 -1.68 11.36 -1.51
CA MET A 127 -2.40 10.40 -0.67
C MET A 127 -1.63 10.06 0.59
N ARG A 128 -2.36 9.84 1.67
CA ARG A 128 -1.82 9.36 2.95
C ARG A 128 -2.65 8.18 3.40
N GLY A 129 -1.97 7.17 3.95
CA GLY A 129 -2.61 5.97 4.46
C GLY A 129 -1.91 5.45 5.71
N MET A 130 -2.33 4.27 6.16
CA MET A 130 -1.68 3.59 7.27
C MET A 130 -0.26 3.16 6.88
N SER A 131 0.64 3.14 7.85
CA SER A 131 1.97 2.55 7.66
C SER A 131 1.87 1.11 7.16
N GLY A 132 2.46 0.81 6.00
CA GLY A 132 2.37 -0.51 5.36
C GLY A 132 1.05 -0.82 4.65
N GLY A 133 0.09 0.10 4.66
CA GLY A 133 -1.21 -0.06 4.01
C GLY A 133 -1.14 0.10 2.49
N LEU A 134 -2.29 -0.07 1.84
CA LEU A 134 -2.43 0.03 0.39
C LEU A 134 -3.55 1.02 0.02
N ALA A 135 -3.53 1.50 -1.22
CA ALA A 135 -4.67 2.18 -1.83
C ALA A 135 -4.91 1.61 -3.22
N TYR A 136 -6.19 1.52 -3.58
CA TYR A 136 -6.65 1.14 -4.91
C TYR A 136 -7.60 2.22 -5.44
N GLY A 137 -7.20 2.84 -6.54
CA GLY A 137 -7.98 3.85 -7.24
C GLY A 137 -8.48 3.30 -8.57
N CYS A 138 -9.71 3.64 -8.96
CA CYS A 138 -10.24 3.28 -10.28
C CYS A 138 -10.79 4.51 -11.02
N TYR A 139 -10.72 4.49 -12.34
CA TYR A 139 -11.31 5.51 -13.21
C TYR A 139 -12.51 4.95 -13.95
N ILE A 140 -13.65 5.61 -13.79
CA ILE A 140 -14.90 5.33 -14.51
C ILE A 140 -15.12 6.48 -15.50
N PRO A 141 -15.11 6.23 -16.83
CA PRO A 141 -15.35 7.27 -17.81
C PRO A 141 -16.71 7.98 -17.62
N PRO A 142 -16.81 9.29 -17.91
CA PRO A 142 -18.08 10.00 -17.87
C PRO A 142 -19.13 9.35 -18.77
N GLY A 143 -20.28 9.00 -18.19
CA GLY A 143 -21.36 8.31 -18.91
C GLY A 143 -21.18 6.79 -19.02
N ASP A 144 -20.13 6.23 -18.43
CA ASP A 144 -19.97 4.79 -18.22
C ASP A 144 -20.35 4.41 -16.77
N SER A 145 -20.51 3.12 -16.51
CA SER A 145 -20.80 2.55 -15.18
C SER A 145 -19.72 1.58 -14.70
N VAL A 146 -18.71 1.31 -15.53
CA VAL A 146 -17.66 0.35 -15.23
C VAL A 146 -16.28 1.00 -15.20
N ALA A 147 -15.44 0.55 -14.29
CA ALA A 147 -14.05 0.99 -14.23
C ALA A 147 -13.25 0.41 -15.38
N ARG A 148 -12.46 1.26 -16.04
CA ARG A 148 -11.66 0.91 -17.22
C ARG A 148 -10.16 0.96 -16.98
N ILE A 149 -9.74 1.66 -15.94
CA ILE A 149 -8.34 1.89 -15.58
C ILE A 149 -8.27 1.90 -14.05
N TYR A 150 -7.16 1.43 -13.50
CA TYR A 150 -6.90 1.49 -12.08
C TYR A 150 -5.44 1.84 -11.76
N GLY A 151 -5.20 2.23 -10.51
CA GLY A 151 -3.88 2.44 -9.94
C GLY A 151 -3.83 1.85 -8.52
N ILE A 152 -2.72 1.21 -8.19
CA ILE A 152 -2.43 0.70 -6.85
C ILE A 152 -1.23 1.45 -6.28
N ILE A 153 -1.36 1.89 -5.04
CA ILE A 153 -0.35 2.63 -4.28
C ILE A 153 -0.07 1.88 -2.99
N GLY A 154 1.19 1.78 -2.59
CA GLY A 154 1.60 1.27 -1.28
C GLY A 154 2.12 2.40 -0.39
N PHE A 155 1.92 2.28 0.91
CA PHE A 155 2.37 3.28 1.90
C PHE A 155 3.56 2.79 2.72
N ASP A 156 4.55 3.67 2.91
CA ASP A 156 5.76 3.41 3.67
C ASP A 156 5.54 3.47 5.19
N GLY A 157 6.63 3.38 5.96
CA GLY A 157 6.63 3.49 7.42
C GLY A 157 5.99 4.77 7.98
N ASP A 158 5.96 5.85 7.21
CA ASP A 158 5.42 7.16 7.60
C ASP A 158 4.02 7.41 6.99
N GLY A 159 3.41 6.41 6.35
CA GLY A 159 2.10 6.52 5.71
C GLY A 159 2.13 7.32 4.39
N LYS A 160 3.31 7.50 3.80
CA LYS A 160 3.49 8.20 2.51
C LYS A 160 3.58 7.19 1.37
N PRO A 161 3.18 7.56 0.15
CA PRO A 161 3.34 6.69 -1.02
C PRO A 161 4.80 6.27 -1.19
N ILE A 162 5.02 4.98 -1.41
CA ILE A 162 6.36 4.45 -1.68
C ILE A 162 6.89 5.08 -2.96
N ALA A 163 8.13 5.57 -2.90
CA ALA A 163 8.78 6.22 -4.02
C ALA A 163 10.24 5.80 -4.12
N ASP A 164 10.73 5.73 -5.36
CA ASP A 164 12.14 5.56 -5.66
C ASP A 164 12.78 6.87 -6.05
N ARG A 165 14.08 6.96 -5.84
CA ARG A 165 14.89 8.01 -6.43
C ARG A 165 15.48 7.50 -7.73
N ASN A 166 15.11 8.11 -8.85
CA ASN A 166 15.67 7.75 -10.14
C ASN A 166 17.15 8.21 -10.24
N PRO A 167 17.92 7.75 -11.25
CA PRO A 167 19.33 8.15 -11.42
C PRO A 167 19.56 9.66 -11.57
N SER A 168 18.53 10.41 -11.96
CA SER A 168 18.56 11.88 -12.08
C SER A 168 18.26 12.59 -10.76
N GLY A 169 18.01 11.85 -9.67
CA GLY A 169 17.73 12.39 -8.35
C GLY A 169 16.27 12.79 -8.11
N VAL A 170 15.39 12.58 -9.10
CA VAL A 170 13.95 12.86 -9.01
C VAL A 170 13.27 11.72 -8.27
N ILE A 171 12.31 12.07 -7.41
CA ILE A 171 11.50 11.11 -6.67
C ILE A 171 10.31 10.72 -7.55
N GLU A 172 10.18 9.42 -7.81
CA GLU A 172 9.11 8.82 -8.60
C GLU A 172 8.37 7.79 -7.76
N LEU A 173 7.05 7.94 -7.65
CA LEU A 173 6.19 7.03 -6.92
C LEU A 173 6.18 5.66 -7.59
N ARG A 174 6.16 4.60 -6.78
CA ARG A 174 5.82 3.25 -7.24
C ARG A 174 4.31 3.12 -7.31
N VAL A 175 3.77 3.24 -8.51
CA VAL A 175 2.35 3.00 -8.79
C VAL A 175 2.22 1.81 -9.73
N LEU A 176 1.39 0.83 -9.38
CA LEU A 176 1.06 -0.25 -10.31
C LEU A 176 -0.25 0.10 -11.03
N VAL A 177 -0.21 0.09 -12.36
CA VAL A 177 -1.35 0.44 -13.22
C VAL A 177 -1.77 -0.77 -14.06
N ASP A 178 -2.94 -0.62 -14.69
CA ASP A 178 -3.43 -1.49 -15.76
C ASP A 178 -2.37 -1.63 -16.87
N SER A 179 -2.25 -2.83 -17.42
CA SER A 179 -1.16 -3.19 -18.36
C SER A 179 -1.52 -2.87 -19.82
#